data_AF-X1DG76-F1
#
_entry.id   AF-X1DG76-F1
#
_cell.length_a   1.000
_cell.length_b   1.000
_cell.length_c   1.000
_cell.angle_alpha   90.00
_cell.angle_beta   90.00
_cell.angle_gamma   90.00
#
_symmetry.space_group_name_H-M   'P 1'
#
loop_
_entity.id
_entity.type
_entity.pdbx_description
1 polymer ?
#
loop_
_entity_poly.entity_id
_entity_poly.type
_entity_poly.pdbx_seq_one_letter_code
_entity_poly.pdbx_strand_id
1 'polypeptide(L)'
;TEFNLNDFSASSSFHIISQSHVQAFPQTTNTRPIKVKVERLDDILSGYDLEEELLIKVDVQGFEDKVIAGGKVTFSKAKILLIEVSFVTLYESQPLFEDIYAQFISTGFRYAGNLDQVVNPVNGEILQADAIFIRN
;
A
#
# COMPACT_ATOMS: atom_id res chain seq x y z
N THR A 1 -18.22 -1.13 -4.33
CA THR A 1 -17.21 -0.48 -5.20
C THR A 1 -16.73 -1.46 -6.24
N GLU A 2 -16.23 -0.98 -7.38
CA GLU A 2 -15.59 -1.85 -8.39
C GLU A 2 -14.13 -2.09 -8.02
N PHE A 3 -13.66 -3.33 -8.19
CA PHE A 3 -12.29 -3.75 -7.91
C PHE A 3 -11.78 -4.57 -9.09
N ASN A 4 -10.52 -4.37 -9.44
CA ASN A 4 -9.87 -4.98 -10.59
C ASN A 4 -9.16 -6.26 -10.13
N LEU A 5 -9.83 -7.41 -10.32
CA LEU A 5 -9.27 -8.71 -9.99
C LEU A 5 -8.36 -9.17 -11.14
N ASN A 6 -7.09 -9.38 -10.82
CA ASN A 6 -6.08 -9.86 -11.76
C ASN A 6 -5.94 -11.38 -11.70
N ASP A 7 -5.61 -12.03 -12.82
CA ASP A 7 -5.32 -13.47 -12.84
C ASP A 7 -4.09 -13.82 -11.98
N PHE A 8 -3.10 -12.91 -11.89
CA PHE A 8 -2.05 -12.95 -10.90
C PHE A 8 -2.52 -12.20 -9.65
N SER A 9 -2.99 -12.95 -8.64
CA SER A 9 -3.72 -12.39 -7.50
C SER A 9 -2.99 -11.27 -6.76
N ALA A 10 -1.66 -11.33 -6.70
CA ALA A 10 -0.81 -10.31 -6.07
C ALA A 10 -0.85 -8.94 -6.76
N SER A 11 -1.39 -8.84 -7.97
CA SER A 11 -1.52 -7.56 -8.71
C SER A 11 -2.95 -7.03 -8.78
N SER A 12 -3.88 -7.59 -8.00
CA SER A 12 -5.26 -7.09 -7.94
C SER A 12 -5.34 -5.77 -7.18
N SER A 13 -6.09 -4.80 -7.70
CA SER A 13 -6.13 -3.44 -7.14
C SER A 13 -7.48 -2.75 -7.36
N PHE A 14 -7.74 -1.66 -6.63
CA PHE A 14 -8.81 -0.73 -6.99
C PHE A 14 -8.44 0.14 -8.19
N HIS A 15 -7.14 0.28 -8.47
CA HIS A 15 -6.61 1.07 -9.57
C HIS A 15 -6.40 0.23 -10.83
N ILE A 16 -6.31 0.92 -11.98
CA ILE A 16 -6.00 0.30 -13.27
C ILE A 16 -4.49 0.07 -13.32
N ILE A 17 -4.05 -1.11 -13.76
CA ILE A 17 -2.61 -1.42 -13.92
C ILE A 17 -2.02 -0.53 -15.01
N SER A 18 -0.88 0.10 -14.74
CA SER A 18 -0.18 0.95 -15.70
C SER A 18 0.61 0.16 -16.74
N GLN A 19 1.01 0.82 -17.82
CA GLN A 19 1.85 0.19 -18.85
C GLN A 19 3.22 -0.25 -18.32
N SER A 20 3.84 0.54 -17.43
CA SER A 20 5.16 0.20 -16.83
C SER A 20 5.08 -1.06 -15.98
N HIS A 21 3.97 -1.27 -15.26
CA HIS A 21 3.73 -2.51 -14.54
C HIS A 21 3.66 -3.70 -15.50
N VAL A 22 2.84 -3.62 -16.56
CA VAL A 22 2.74 -4.69 -17.57
C VAL A 22 4.09 -4.97 -18.23
N GLN A 23 4.88 -3.94 -18.50
CA GLN A 23 6.23 -4.12 -19.09
C GLN A 23 7.18 -4.85 -18.14
N ALA A 24 7.15 -4.54 -16.84
CA ALA A 24 7.96 -5.20 -15.83
C ALA A 24 7.45 -6.63 -15.54
N PHE A 25 6.13 -6.83 -15.55
CA PHE A 25 5.47 -8.08 -15.18
C PHE A 25 4.37 -8.45 -16.20
N PRO A 26 4.72 -9.02 -17.36
CA PRO A 26 3.75 -9.30 -18.43
C PRO A 26 2.60 -10.23 -18.05
N GLN A 27 2.73 -11.01 -16.98
CA GLN A 27 1.66 -11.88 -16.46
C GLN A 27 0.45 -11.10 -15.88
N THR A 28 0.57 -9.78 -15.69
CA THR A 28 -0.46 -8.96 -15.04
C THR A 28 -1.44 -8.30 -16.03
N THR A 29 -1.42 -8.68 -17.32
CA THR A 29 -2.30 -8.08 -18.34
C THR A 29 -3.78 -8.40 -18.15
N ASN A 30 -4.09 -9.54 -17.55
CA ASN A 30 -5.45 -10.05 -17.51
C ASN A 30 -6.16 -9.62 -16.23
N THR A 31 -7.10 -8.69 -16.38
CA THR A 31 -7.86 -8.13 -15.27
C THR A 31 -9.34 -8.08 -15.60
N ARG A 32 -10.19 -8.35 -14.59
CA ARG A 32 -11.64 -8.25 -14.73
C ARG A 32 -12.27 -7.50 -13.54
N PRO A 33 -13.30 -6.68 -13.78
CA PRO A 33 -13.99 -5.98 -12.71
C PRO A 33 -14.84 -6.95 -11.89
N ILE A 34 -14.81 -6.78 -10.57
CA ILE A 34 -15.72 -7.41 -9.61
C ILE A 34 -16.31 -6.35 -8.68
N LYS A 35 -17.49 -6.63 -8.10
CA LYS A 35 -18.05 -5.80 -7.05
C LYS A 35 -17.62 -6.31 -5.67
N VAL A 36 -17.07 -5.41 -4.87
CA VAL A 36 -16.66 -5.68 -3.48
C VAL A 36 -17.26 -4.65 -2.53
N LYS A 37 -17.40 -5.05 -1.26
CA LYS A 37 -17.70 -4.14 -0.15
C LYS A 37 -16.39 -3.45 0.28
N VAL A 38 -16.46 -2.17 0.58
CA VAL A 38 -15.34 -1.39 1.11
C VAL A 38 -15.80 -0.74 2.40
N GLU A 39 -15.01 -0.87 3.45
CA GLU A 39 -15.26 -0.33 4.78
C GLU A 39 -14.00 0.36 5.29
N ARG A 40 -14.15 1.36 6.16
CA ARG A 40 -13.00 2.01 6.78
C ARG A 40 -12.38 1.06 7.79
N LEU A 41 -11.05 1.08 7.89
CA LEU A 41 -10.32 0.25 8.84
C LEU A 41 -10.77 0.51 10.28
N ASP A 42 -10.97 1.77 10.65
CA ASP A 42 -11.45 2.16 11.98
C ASP A 42 -12.87 1.61 12.28
N ASP A 43 -13.75 1.52 11.28
CA ASP A 43 -15.10 0.97 11.48
C ASP A 43 -15.05 -0.54 11.74
N ILE A 44 -14.23 -1.26 10.97
CA ILE A 44 -14.01 -2.70 11.13
C ILE A 44 -13.46 -3.01 12.52
N LEU A 45 -12.53 -2.18 13.01
CA LEU A 45 -11.82 -2.41 14.27
C LEU A 45 -12.48 -1.75 15.49
N SER A 46 -13.56 -1.00 15.31
CA SER A 46 -14.24 -0.25 16.39
C SER A 46 -14.72 -1.10 17.58
N GLY A 47 -15.00 -2.39 17.36
CA GLY A 47 -15.41 -3.34 18.39
C GLY A 47 -14.27 -4.13 19.04
N TYR A 48 -13.02 -3.90 18.61
CA TYR A 48 -11.85 -4.61 19.11
C TYR A 48 -11.07 -3.75 20.08
N ASP A 49 -10.70 -4.33 21.22
CA ASP A 49 -9.79 -3.67 22.17
C ASP A 49 -8.34 -3.88 21.70
N LEU A 50 -7.90 -2.98 20.80
CA LEU A 50 -6.53 -3.01 20.29
C LEU A 50 -5.57 -2.43 21.33
N GLU A 51 -4.55 -3.19 21.67
CA GLU A 51 -3.41 -2.72 22.45
C GLU A 51 -2.68 -1.57 21.72
N GLU A 52 -1.87 -0.85 22.48
CA GLU A 52 -0.95 0.14 21.92
C GLU A 52 0.28 -0.56 21.31
N GLU A 53 1.12 0.23 20.66
CA GLU A 53 2.37 -0.21 20.06
C GLU A 53 2.23 -1.24 18.94
N LEU A 54 1.17 -1.12 18.14
CA LEU A 54 0.89 -2.03 17.04
C LEU A 54 1.99 -2.02 15.96
N LEU A 55 2.20 -3.18 15.35
CA LEU A 55 2.76 -3.28 14.00
C LEU A 55 1.61 -3.33 13.00
N ILE A 56 1.57 -2.37 12.06
CA ILE A 56 0.58 -2.35 10.98
C ILE A 56 1.30 -2.58 9.65
N LYS A 57 0.92 -3.64 8.93
CA LYS A 57 1.33 -3.86 7.53
C LYS A 57 0.19 -3.44 6.59
N VAL A 58 0.51 -2.65 5.58
CA VAL A 58 -0.40 -2.32 4.47
C VAL A 58 0.23 -2.72 3.15
N ASP A 59 -0.53 -3.45 2.37
CA ASP A 59 -0.16 -3.97 1.05
C ASP A 59 -1.45 -4.09 0.24
N VAL A 60 -1.82 -3.03 -0.47
CA VAL A 60 -3.10 -2.95 -1.19
C VAL A 60 -2.91 -2.44 -2.61
N GLN A 61 -1.70 -2.61 -3.15
CA GLN A 61 -1.36 -2.44 -4.56
C GLN A 61 -1.80 -1.07 -5.11
N GLY A 62 -1.42 0.00 -4.40
CA GLY A 62 -1.66 1.38 -4.81
C GLY A 62 -2.85 2.06 -4.12
N PHE A 63 -3.52 1.40 -3.17
CA PHE A 63 -4.65 1.96 -2.40
C PHE A 63 -4.29 2.33 -0.95
N GLU A 64 -2.99 2.44 -0.64
CA GLU A 64 -2.45 2.58 0.72
C GLU A 64 -2.95 3.86 1.40
N ASP A 65 -2.98 4.98 0.66
CA ASP A 65 -3.43 6.27 1.19
C ASP A 65 -4.89 6.24 1.66
N LYS A 66 -5.75 5.45 1.00
CA LYS A 66 -7.15 5.26 1.41
C LYS A 66 -7.28 4.39 2.65
N VAL A 67 -6.44 3.36 2.80
CA VAL A 67 -6.39 2.56 4.04
C VAL A 67 -5.96 3.44 5.22
N ILE A 68 -4.91 4.25 5.04
CA ILE A 68 -4.41 5.19 6.05
C ILE A 68 -5.50 6.21 6.41
N ALA A 69 -6.15 6.80 5.41
CA ALA A 69 -7.21 7.78 5.63
C ALA A 69 -8.44 7.20 6.36
N GLY A 70 -8.77 5.93 6.11
CA GLY A 70 -9.85 5.20 6.78
C GLY A 70 -9.45 4.59 8.13
N GLY A 71 -8.19 4.68 8.53
CA GLY A 71 -7.64 4.00 9.71
C GLY A 71 -6.98 4.92 10.71
N LYS A 72 -7.25 6.23 10.71
CA LYS A 72 -6.48 7.21 11.50
C LYS A 72 -6.42 6.87 12.99
N VAL A 73 -7.51 6.35 13.58
CA VAL A 73 -7.55 5.94 14.99
C VAL A 73 -6.70 4.69 15.20
N THR A 74 -6.80 3.71 14.30
CA THR A 74 -5.98 2.49 14.34
C THR A 74 -4.48 2.82 14.20
N PHE A 75 -4.12 3.67 13.24
CA PHE A 75 -2.73 4.10 13.00
C PHE A 75 -2.18 4.98 14.13
N SER A 76 -3.02 5.67 14.90
CA SER A 76 -2.55 6.40 16.08
C SER A 76 -2.07 5.47 17.19
N LYS A 77 -2.38 4.17 17.15
CA LYS A 77 -1.88 3.16 18.10
C LYS A 77 -0.60 2.45 17.65
N ALA A 78 -0.12 2.72 16.43
CA ALA A 78 1.02 2.01 15.87
C ALA A 78 2.37 2.50 16.41
N LYS A 79 3.26 1.54 16.71
CA LYS A 79 4.70 1.77 16.94
C LYS A 79 5.50 1.58 15.65
N ILE A 80 5.10 0.59 14.84
CA ILE A 80 5.79 0.21 13.60
C ILE A 80 4.77 0.16 12.46
N LEU A 81 5.14 0.75 11.33
CA LEU A 81 4.40 0.61 10.07
C LEU A 81 5.31 -0.08 9.06
N LEU A 82 4.74 -1.04 8.33
CA LEU A 82 5.34 -1.67 7.16
C LEU A 82 4.40 -1.40 5.98
N ILE A 83 4.72 -0.42 5.15
CA ILE A 83 3.82 0.03 4.08
C ILE A 83 4.47 -0.28 2.74
N GLU A 84 3.77 -1.01 1.88
CA GLU A 84 4.19 -1.12 0.48
C GLU A 84 4.14 0.27 -0.16
N VAL A 85 5.26 0.72 -0.72
CA VAL A 85 5.38 2.01 -1.41
C VAL A 85 5.89 1.76 -2.82
N SER A 86 5.51 2.62 -3.76
CA SER A 86 6.07 2.60 -5.12
C SER A 86 6.91 3.83 -5.38
N PHE A 87 7.97 3.67 -6.18
CA PHE A 87 8.83 4.77 -6.63
C PHE A 87 8.52 5.19 -8.06
N VAL A 88 7.72 4.39 -8.77
CA VAL A 88 7.17 4.70 -10.10
C VAL A 88 5.69 4.32 -10.13
N THR A 89 4.95 4.89 -11.08
CA THR A 89 3.52 4.56 -11.25
C THR A 89 3.34 3.16 -11.83
N LEU A 90 2.84 2.22 -11.03
CA LEU A 90 2.48 0.84 -11.42
C LEU A 90 0.96 0.65 -11.57
N TYR A 91 0.20 1.58 -11.02
CA TYR A 91 -1.25 1.65 -10.99
C TYR A 91 -1.66 3.11 -11.20
N GLU A 92 -2.69 3.35 -12.01
CA GLU A 92 -3.15 4.71 -12.31
C GLU A 92 -3.67 5.42 -11.06
N SER A 93 -3.17 6.65 -10.81
CA SER A 93 -3.54 7.49 -9.67
C SER A 93 -3.14 6.95 -8.29
N GLN A 94 -2.23 5.98 -8.22
CA GLN A 94 -1.67 5.53 -6.94
C GLN A 94 -0.80 6.62 -6.28
N PRO A 95 -0.63 6.60 -4.96
CA PRO A 95 0.42 7.36 -4.28
C PRO A 95 1.81 6.78 -4.60
N LEU A 96 2.81 7.66 -4.62
CA LEU A 96 4.22 7.28 -4.60
C LEU A 96 4.78 7.35 -3.18
N PHE A 97 6.03 6.91 -3.00
CA PHE A 97 6.72 6.93 -1.72
C PHE A 97 6.65 8.29 -1.03
N GLU A 98 6.86 9.39 -1.76
CA GLU A 98 6.82 10.75 -1.22
C GLU A 98 5.45 11.11 -0.64
N ASP A 99 4.36 10.64 -1.24
CA ASP A 99 3.00 10.90 -0.78
C ASP A 99 2.70 10.14 0.52
N ILE A 100 3.17 8.90 0.64
CA ILE A 100 3.05 8.09 1.86
C ILE A 100 3.97 8.63 2.95
N TYR A 101 5.21 8.97 2.61
CA TYR A 101 6.20 9.53 3.52
C TYR A 101 5.70 10.84 4.17
N ALA A 102 5.13 11.74 3.37
CA ALA A 102 4.60 13.01 3.84
C ALA A 102 3.47 12.85 4.87
N GLN A 103 2.68 11.78 4.79
CA GLN A 103 1.60 11.50 5.74
C GLN A 103 2.12 11.14 7.14
N PHE A 104 3.32 10.56 7.25
CA PHE A 104 3.84 10.05 8.51
C PHE A 104 4.90 10.93 9.17
N ILE A 105 5.66 11.70 8.40
CA ILE A 105 6.80 12.45 8.96
C ILE A 105 6.40 13.51 10.00
N SER A 106 5.17 14.05 9.89
CA SER A 106 4.63 15.02 10.84
C SER A 106 3.93 14.38 12.05
N THR A 107 3.78 13.05 12.08
CA THR A 107 3.01 12.31 13.11
C THR A 107 3.90 11.54 14.09
N GLY A 108 5.18 11.92 14.20
CA GLY A 108 6.15 11.31 15.12
C GLY A 108 6.80 10.02 14.63
N PHE A 109 6.46 9.58 13.42
CA PHE A 109 7.17 8.50 12.75
C PHE A 109 8.41 9.04 12.03
N ARG A 110 9.47 8.23 12.03
CA ARG A 110 10.60 8.37 11.12
C ARG A 110 10.64 7.19 10.17
N TYR A 111 11.10 7.43 8.95
CA TYR A 111 11.48 6.36 8.05
C TYR A 111 12.70 5.60 8.60
N ALA A 112 12.68 4.28 8.52
CA ALA A 112 13.67 3.39 9.12
C ALA A 112 14.32 2.43 8.10
N GLY A 113 14.11 2.67 6.80
CA GLY A 113 14.63 1.83 5.71
C GLY A 113 13.55 0.95 5.09
N ASN A 114 13.99 0.04 4.21
CA ASN A 114 13.13 -0.92 3.52
C ASN A 114 13.41 -2.33 4.05
N LEU A 115 12.36 -3.14 4.22
CA LEU A 115 12.50 -4.57 4.52
C LEU A 115 12.83 -5.37 3.26
N ASP A 116 12.08 -5.12 2.18
CA ASP A 116 12.26 -5.76 0.88
C ASP A 116 12.05 -4.75 -0.24
N GLN A 117 12.51 -5.08 -1.45
CA GLN A 117 12.40 -4.25 -2.65
C GLN A 117 12.07 -5.10 -3.87
N VAL A 118 11.14 -4.61 -4.68
CA VAL A 118 10.85 -5.15 -6.01
C VAL A 118 11.57 -4.29 -7.02
N VAL A 119 12.38 -4.94 -7.86
CA VAL A 119 13.11 -4.29 -8.95
C VAL A 119 12.54 -4.68 -10.30
N ASN A 120 12.63 -3.77 -11.25
CA ASN A 120 12.31 -4.03 -12.64
C ASN A 120 13.29 -5.07 -13.19
N PRO A 121 12.82 -6.21 -13.71
CA PRO A 121 13.69 -7.31 -14.13
C PRO A 121 14.53 -6.99 -15.38
N VAL A 122 14.20 -5.92 -16.10
CA VAL A 122 14.89 -5.54 -17.34
C VAL A 122 16.03 -4.55 -17.09
N ASN A 123 15.78 -3.51 -16.29
CA ASN A 123 16.72 -2.40 -16.12
C ASN A 123 17.25 -2.24 -14.67
N GLY A 124 16.73 -3.02 -13.70
CA GLY A 124 17.15 -2.97 -12.30
C GLY A 124 16.65 -1.76 -11.51
N GLU A 125 15.74 -0.95 -12.07
CA GLU A 125 15.10 0.16 -11.36
C GLU A 125 14.27 -0.36 -10.17
N ILE A 126 14.33 0.32 -9.02
CA ILE A 126 13.49 -0.03 -7.86
C ILE A 126 12.06 0.44 -8.16
N LEU A 127 11.12 -0.51 -8.17
CA LEU A 127 9.71 -0.25 -8.48
C LEU A 127 8.90 -0.03 -7.19
N GLN A 128 9.04 -0.95 -6.24
CA GLN A 128 8.34 -0.95 -4.96
C GLN A 128 9.29 -1.30 -3.82
N ALA A 129 8.90 -0.96 -2.61
CA ALA A 129 9.54 -1.45 -1.39
C ALA A 129 8.54 -1.60 -0.25
N ASP A 130 8.88 -2.47 0.69
CA ASP A 130 8.25 -2.50 2.00
C ASP A 130 8.93 -1.48 2.93
N ALA A 131 8.39 -0.26 2.96
CA ALA A 131 8.93 0.83 3.77
C ALA A 131 8.60 0.66 5.25
N ILE A 132 9.63 0.76 6.10
CA ILE A 132 9.50 0.69 7.55
C ILE A 132 9.43 2.11 8.12
N PHE A 133 8.41 2.39 8.92
CA PHE A 133 8.33 3.59 9.74
C PHE A 133 8.25 3.23 11.22
N ILE A 134 8.99 3.94 12.07
CA ILE A 134 9.04 3.69 13.51
C ILE A 134 8.69 4.98 14.24
N ARG A 135 7.76 4.90 15.20
CA ARG A 135 7.42 5.99 16.10
C ARG A 135 8.33 5.94 17.32
N ASN A 136 9.04 7.03 17.61
CA ASN A 136 9.90 7.11 18.80
C ASN A 136 9.07 7.11 20.07
#